data_AF-A0A2E2N672-F1
#
_entry.id   AF-A0A2E2N672-F1
#
_cell.length_a   1.000
_cell.length_b   1.000
_cell.length_c   1.000
_cell.angle_alpha   90.00
_cell.angle_beta   90.00
_cell.angle_gamma   90.00
#
_symmetry.space_group_name_H-M   'P 1'
#
loop_
_entity.id
_entity.type
_entity.pdbx_description
1 polymer ?
#
loop_
_entity_poly.entity_id
_entity_poly.type
_entity_poly.pdbx_seq_one_letter_code
_entity_poly.pdbx_strand_id
1 'polypeptide(L)'
;MDIIEAAKSKIEAEITNIESRSDLSDDQKRSRIIHIFSVTCAAVAVQPIPFADIFVLTPIQAYMGVRLSAIRGMPLSDAEATDLLKEIAGIVGLGMAAQQVALGLYKVGLPFLAGFTTIPLVYGLTYAIGRIMDFYLEKKSKGQAVNNADLKRMWEKFREEGKQKAKSAKDEVMSKKDEF
;
A
#
# COMPACT_ATOMS: atom_id res chain seq x y z
N MET A 1 22.34 2.83 3.76
CA MET A 1 21.14 3.51 3.24
C MET A 1 19.98 2.93 4.04
N ASP A 2 19.13 3.77 4.61
CA ASP A 2 17.94 3.30 5.33
C ASP A 2 17.05 2.53 4.34
N ILE A 3 16.48 1.39 4.75
CA ILE A 3 15.57 0.58 3.91
C ILE A 3 14.39 1.41 3.40
N ILE A 4 13.95 2.41 4.18
CA ILE A 4 12.89 3.34 3.79
C ILE A 4 13.36 4.24 2.65
N GLU A 5 14.57 4.78 2.73
CA GLU A 5 15.15 5.65 1.69
C GLU A 5 15.38 4.86 0.39
N ALA A 6 15.90 3.64 0.50
CA ALA A 6 16.10 2.74 -0.63
C ALA A 6 14.77 2.40 -1.32
N ALA A 7 13.73 2.09 -0.54
CA ALA A 7 12.38 1.86 -1.04
C ALA A 7 11.79 3.08 -1.75
N LYS A 8 11.83 4.25 -1.11
CA LYS A 8 11.31 5.50 -1.70
C LYS A 8 12.04 5.87 -2.98
N SER A 9 13.37 5.78 -3.01
CA SER A 9 14.18 6.12 -4.18
C SER A 9 13.88 5.20 -5.38
N LYS A 10 13.78 3.89 -5.15
CA LYS A 10 13.42 2.93 -6.21
C LYS A 10 12.00 3.16 -6.74
N ILE A 11 11.04 3.36 -5.83
CA ILE A 11 9.67 3.69 -6.20
C ILE A 11 9.64 4.97 -7.04
N GLU A 12 10.32 6.03 -6.59
CA GLU A 12 10.36 7.32 -7.28
C GLU A 12 10.86 7.20 -8.73
N ALA A 13 11.91 6.39 -8.94
CA ALA A 13 12.42 6.11 -10.28
C ALA A 13 11.37 5.42 -11.17
N GLU A 14 10.62 4.45 -10.65
CA GLU A 14 9.59 3.74 -11.42
C GLU A 14 8.36 4.62 -11.72
N ILE A 15 7.90 5.41 -10.75
CA ILE A 15 6.65 6.18 -10.88
C ILE A 15 6.83 7.49 -11.65
N THR A 16 8.02 8.09 -11.66
CA THR A 16 8.27 9.32 -12.43
C THR A 16 8.03 9.09 -13.92
N ASN A 17 8.40 7.91 -14.43
CA ASN A 17 8.08 7.51 -15.80
C ASN A 17 6.55 7.42 -15.99
N ILE A 18 5.84 6.78 -15.06
CA ILE A 18 4.38 6.59 -15.16
C ILE A 18 3.61 7.91 -15.14
N GLU A 19 3.99 8.86 -14.30
CA GLU A 19 3.29 10.12 -14.16
C GLU A 19 3.45 11.02 -15.39
N SER A 20 4.63 10.98 -16.01
CA SER A 20 4.94 11.75 -17.22
C SER A 20 4.27 11.22 -18.50
N ARG A 21 3.75 9.99 -18.48
CA ARG A 21 3.11 9.36 -19.65
C ARG A 21 1.78 10.02 -20.02
N SER A 22 1.66 10.47 -21.26
CA SER A 22 0.43 11.05 -21.83
C SER A 22 -0.54 10.01 -22.39
N ASP A 23 -0.07 8.78 -22.62
CA ASP A 23 -0.87 7.67 -23.17
C ASP A 23 -1.68 6.90 -22.12
N LEU A 24 -1.52 7.23 -20.83
CA LEU A 24 -2.24 6.61 -19.73
C LEU A 24 -3.28 7.57 -19.15
N SER A 25 -4.48 7.06 -18.91
CA SER A 25 -5.47 7.79 -18.10
C SER A 25 -5.00 7.90 -16.64
N ASP A 26 -5.53 8.89 -15.91
CA ASP A 26 -5.21 9.06 -14.49
C ASP A 26 -5.55 7.81 -13.68
N ASP A 27 -6.64 7.12 -14.02
CA ASP A 27 -7.04 5.87 -13.38
C ASP A 27 -6.01 4.75 -13.60
N GLN A 28 -5.45 4.66 -14.82
CA GLN A 28 -4.39 3.72 -15.13
C GLN A 28 -3.10 4.06 -14.38
N LYS A 29 -2.74 5.34 -14.30
CA LYS A 29 -1.56 5.80 -13.53
C LYS A 29 -1.69 5.42 -12.05
N ARG A 30 -2.82 5.77 -11.41
CA ARG A 30 -3.07 5.45 -10.00
C ARG A 30 -3.08 3.95 -9.74
N SER A 31 -3.70 3.15 -10.61
CA SER A 31 -3.69 1.68 -10.51
C SER A 31 -2.28 1.09 -10.56
N ARG A 32 -1.41 1.57 -11.47
CA ARG A 32 -0.02 1.13 -11.57
C ARG A 32 0.82 1.58 -10.38
N ILE A 33 0.62 2.79 -9.90
CA ILE A 33 1.30 3.28 -8.68
C ILE A 33 0.94 2.41 -7.48
N ILE A 34 -0.35 2.17 -7.24
CA ILE A 34 -0.80 1.30 -6.14
C ILE A 34 -0.17 -0.09 -6.26
N HIS A 35 -0.08 -0.63 -7.47
CA HIS A 35 0.59 -1.90 -7.73
C HIS A 35 2.07 -1.86 -7.33
N ILE A 36 2.85 -0.87 -7.79
CA ILE A 36 4.30 -0.74 -7.48
C ILE A 36 4.54 -0.63 -5.98
N PHE A 37 3.77 0.19 -5.28
CA PHE A 37 3.85 0.31 -3.82
C PHE A 37 3.49 -1.01 -3.13
N SER A 38 2.49 -1.74 -3.63
CA SER A 38 2.09 -3.04 -3.08
C SER A 38 3.18 -4.11 -3.27
N VAL A 39 3.81 -4.14 -4.44
CA VAL A 39 4.96 -5.01 -4.72
C VAL A 39 6.13 -4.68 -3.81
N THR A 40 6.48 -3.40 -3.70
CA THR A 40 7.61 -2.94 -2.88
C THR A 40 7.39 -3.25 -1.40
N CYS A 41 6.22 -2.93 -0.84
CA CYS A 41 5.90 -3.26 0.55
C CYS A 41 5.94 -4.76 0.81
N ALA A 42 5.41 -5.58 -0.12
CA ALA A 42 5.45 -7.03 0.01
C ALA A 42 6.89 -7.58 -0.06
N ALA A 43 7.73 -7.03 -0.94
CA ALA A 43 9.15 -7.39 -1.06
C ALA A 43 9.91 -7.04 0.22
N VAL A 44 9.74 -5.82 0.75
CA VAL A 44 10.31 -5.40 2.03
C VAL A 44 9.86 -6.30 3.18
N ALA A 45 8.60 -6.75 3.19
CA ALA A 45 8.07 -7.60 4.25
C ALA A 45 8.58 -9.05 4.25
N VAL A 46 9.21 -9.49 3.14
CA VAL A 46 9.92 -10.78 3.07
C VAL A 46 11.22 -10.75 3.88
N GLN A 47 11.79 -9.56 4.08
CA GLN A 47 12.99 -9.40 4.91
C GLN A 47 12.71 -9.86 6.35
N PRO A 48 13.68 -10.48 7.04
CA PRO A 48 13.54 -10.98 8.41
C PRO A 48 13.56 -9.83 9.43
N ILE A 49 12.70 -8.83 9.25
CA ILE A 49 12.58 -7.64 10.10
C ILE A 49 11.31 -7.79 10.94
N PRO A 50 11.43 -8.00 12.27
CA PRO A 50 10.27 -8.01 13.15
C PRO A 50 9.61 -6.63 13.15
N PHE A 51 8.28 -6.59 13.03
CA PHE A 51 7.49 -5.35 13.01
C PHE A 51 7.81 -4.35 11.88
N ALA A 52 8.38 -4.82 10.75
CA ALA A 52 8.61 -4.00 9.55
C ALA A 52 7.38 -3.18 9.13
N ASP A 53 6.19 -3.71 9.40
CA ASP A 53 4.91 -3.19 8.95
C ASP A 53 4.60 -1.78 9.47
N ILE A 54 4.99 -1.44 10.70
CA ILE A 54 4.66 -0.11 11.27
C ILE A 54 5.75 0.91 10.90
N PHE A 55 7.01 0.60 11.16
CA PHE A 55 8.08 1.59 11.06
C PHE A 55 8.61 1.77 9.64
N VAL A 56 8.49 0.76 8.77
CA VAL A 56 9.00 0.82 7.38
C VAL A 56 7.87 0.97 6.37
N LEU A 57 6.81 0.16 6.47
CA LEU A 57 5.74 0.21 5.45
C LEU A 57 4.88 1.46 5.57
N THR A 58 4.62 1.98 6.77
CA THR A 58 3.77 3.17 6.96
C THR A 58 4.33 4.40 6.23
N PRO A 59 5.64 4.76 6.36
CA PRO A 59 6.22 5.85 5.56
C PRO A 59 6.13 5.64 4.05
N ILE A 60 6.26 4.40 3.57
CA ILE A 60 6.13 4.06 2.15
C ILE A 60 4.66 4.22 1.71
N GLN A 61 3.71 3.75 2.51
CA GLN A 61 2.27 3.89 2.24
C GLN A 61 1.79 5.35 2.32
N ALA A 62 2.36 6.18 3.21
CA ALA A 62 2.10 7.60 3.24
C ALA A 62 2.60 8.30 1.95
N TYR A 63 3.80 7.93 1.49
CA TYR A 63 4.33 8.42 0.21
C TYR A 63 3.44 8.04 -0.98
N MET A 64 2.84 6.84 -0.97
CA MET A 64 1.81 6.46 -1.95
C MET A 64 0.65 7.46 -1.97
N GLY A 65 0.16 7.86 -0.78
CA GLY A 65 -0.89 8.86 -0.63
C GLY A 65 -0.55 10.20 -1.28
N VAL A 66 0.67 10.70 -1.06
CA VAL A 66 1.18 11.93 -1.70
C VAL A 66 1.08 11.82 -3.22
N ARG A 67 1.58 10.74 -3.81
CA ARG A 67 1.57 10.54 -5.28
C ARG A 67 0.16 10.40 -5.84
N LEU A 68 -0.71 9.64 -5.19
CA LEU A 68 -2.12 9.50 -5.60
C LEU A 68 -2.87 10.83 -5.56
N SER A 69 -2.60 11.64 -4.53
CA SER A 69 -3.23 12.94 -4.35
C SER A 69 -2.78 13.96 -5.41
N ALA A 70 -1.51 13.94 -5.80
CA ALA A 70 -0.98 14.76 -6.87
C ALA A 70 -1.66 14.46 -8.22
N ILE A 71 -1.86 13.18 -8.55
CA ILE A 71 -2.57 12.78 -9.78
C ILE A 71 -4.03 13.24 -9.78
N ARG A 72 -4.67 13.34 -8.61
CA ARG A 72 -6.03 13.86 -8.47
C ARG A 72 -6.12 15.38 -8.46
N GLY A 73 -5.01 16.09 -8.64
CA GLY A 73 -4.97 17.55 -8.58
C GLY A 73 -5.20 18.11 -7.17
N MET A 74 -4.99 17.30 -6.13
CA MET A 74 -5.12 17.69 -4.73
C MET A 74 -3.86 17.27 -3.95
N PRO A 75 -2.68 17.82 -4.27
CA PRO A 75 -1.42 17.37 -3.68
C PRO A 75 -1.45 17.56 -2.16
N LEU A 76 -1.34 16.45 -1.44
CA LEU A 76 -1.16 16.41 0.01
C LEU A 76 0.32 16.50 0.35
N SER A 77 0.64 17.19 1.44
CA SER A 77 1.92 17.08 2.12
C SER A 77 2.10 15.70 2.76
N ASP A 78 3.34 15.33 3.09
CA ASP A 78 3.66 14.09 3.81
C ASP A 78 2.87 13.95 5.12
N ALA A 79 2.67 15.06 5.85
CA ALA A 79 1.90 15.11 7.08
C ALA A 79 0.41 14.81 6.82
N GLU A 80 -0.19 15.46 5.82
CA GLU A 80 -1.60 15.24 5.46
C GLU A 80 -1.86 13.82 4.94
N ALA A 81 -0.93 13.27 4.15
CA ALA A 81 -1.04 11.89 3.67
C ALA A 81 -0.91 10.88 4.83
N THR A 82 -0.05 11.17 5.80
CA THR A 82 0.09 10.39 7.03
C THR A 82 -1.18 10.46 7.88
N ASP A 83 -1.78 11.64 8.02
CA ASP A 83 -3.01 11.81 8.79
C ASP A 83 -4.21 11.13 8.11
N LEU A 84 -4.31 11.19 6.78
CA LEU A 84 -5.29 10.40 6.03
C LEU A 84 -5.09 8.89 6.27
N LEU A 85 -3.85 8.41 6.26
CA LEU A 85 -3.55 7.01 6.56
C LEU A 85 -3.97 6.62 7.98
N LYS A 86 -3.74 7.49 8.98
CA LYS A 86 -4.22 7.28 10.36
C LYS A 86 -5.74 7.29 10.46
N GLU A 87 -6.41 8.19 9.73
CA GLU A 87 -7.88 8.24 9.68
C GLU A 87 -8.45 6.94 9.11
N ILE A 88 -7.91 6.49 7.96
CA ILE A 88 -8.26 5.20 7.36
C ILE A 88 -8.04 4.08 8.37
N ALA A 89 -6.84 4.02 8.98
CA ALA A 89 -6.49 3.02 9.98
C ALA A 89 -7.43 3.05 11.19
N GLY A 90 -7.86 4.21 11.66
CA GLY A 90 -8.83 4.34 12.75
C GLY A 90 -10.22 3.77 12.37
N ILE A 91 -10.65 3.99 11.13
CA ILE A 91 -11.96 3.56 10.63
C ILE A 91 -11.99 2.05 10.35
N VAL A 92 -10.91 1.51 9.78
CA VAL A 92 -10.77 0.07 9.50
C VAL A 92 -10.12 -0.72 10.65
N GLY A 93 -9.84 -0.06 11.78
CA GLY A 93 -8.86 -0.43 12.81
C GLY A 93 -8.83 -1.86 13.32
N LEU A 94 -9.94 -2.60 13.30
CA LEU A 94 -9.97 -4.01 13.70
C LEU A 94 -9.48 -4.96 12.59
N GLY A 95 -9.72 -4.63 11.32
CA GLY A 95 -9.28 -5.43 10.17
C GLY A 95 -7.76 -5.41 9.99
N MET A 96 -7.15 -4.23 10.16
CA MET A 96 -5.69 -4.08 10.10
C MET A 96 -5.01 -4.72 11.32
N ALA A 97 -5.50 -4.47 12.53
CA ALA A 97 -4.90 -5.04 13.75
C ALA A 97 -4.97 -6.58 13.79
N ALA A 98 -6.10 -7.18 13.42
CA ALA A 98 -6.25 -8.65 13.40
C ALA A 98 -5.29 -9.32 12.39
N GLN A 99 -5.02 -8.67 11.25
CA GLN A 99 -4.05 -9.15 10.27
C GLN A 99 -2.60 -9.01 10.75
N GLN A 100 -2.28 -7.92 11.46
CA GLN A 100 -0.96 -7.69 12.05
C GLN A 100 -0.65 -8.68 13.18
N VAL A 101 -1.63 -9.02 14.02
CA VAL A 101 -1.50 -10.08 15.03
C VAL A 101 -1.28 -11.44 14.39
N ALA A 102 -2.01 -11.76 13.31
CA ALA A 102 -1.78 -12.99 12.56
C ALA A 102 -0.35 -13.04 12.00
N LEU A 103 0.13 -11.95 11.36
CA LEU A 103 1.51 -11.85 10.86
C LEU A 103 2.56 -12.04 11.96
N GLY A 104 2.36 -11.40 13.12
CA GLY A 104 3.26 -11.49 14.28
C GLY A 104 3.34 -12.92 14.83
N LEU A 105 2.21 -13.62 14.95
CA LEU A 105 2.18 -15.01 15.41
C LEU A 105 2.82 -15.98 14.40
N TYR A 106 2.63 -15.76 13.09
CA TYR A 106 3.22 -16.62 12.05
C TYR A 106 4.74 -16.45 11.93
N LYS A 107 5.27 -15.23 12.05
CA LYS A 107 6.73 -14.97 11.96
C LYS A 107 7.51 -15.53 13.15
N VAL A 108 6.88 -15.71 14.32
CA VAL A 108 7.51 -16.29 15.51
C VAL A 108 7.48 -17.83 15.51
N GLY A 109 6.47 -18.45 14.88
CA GLY A 109 6.29 -19.91 14.91
C GLY A 109 6.91 -20.70 13.74
N LEU A 110 6.99 -20.12 12.52
CA LEU A 110 7.38 -20.85 11.30
C LEU A 110 8.16 -19.95 10.30
N PRO A 111 9.45 -19.65 10.57
CA PRO A 111 10.25 -18.71 9.75
C PRO A 111 10.36 -19.10 8.27
N PHE A 112 10.26 -20.40 7.93
CA PHE A 112 10.39 -20.88 6.54
C PHE A 112 9.09 -20.76 5.71
N LEU A 113 7.93 -20.60 6.35
CA LEU A 113 6.64 -20.38 5.65
C LEU A 113 6.33 -18.89 5.44
N ALA A 114 7.13 -18.00 6.03
CA ALA A 114 6.86 -16.57 6.07
C ALA A 114 6.72 -15.96 4.66
N GLY A 115 7.56 -16.33 3.69
CA GLY A 115 7.50 -15.74 2.34
C GLY A 115 6.21 -16.07 1.57
N PHE A 116 5.64 -17.27 1.73
CA PHE A 116 4.49 -17.70 0.94
C PHE A 116 3.18 -17.03 1.36
N THR A 117 2.99 -16.77 2.65
CA THR A 117 1.77 -16.15 3.20
C THR A 117 1.92 -14.63 3.42
N THR A 118 3.13 -14.13 3.67
CA THR A 118 3.39 -12.70 3.88
C THR A 118 3.22 -11.91 2.60
N ILE A 119 3.69 -12.41 1.45
CA ILE A 119 3.57 -11.69 0.17
C ILE A 119 2.11 -11.39 -0.19
N PRO A 120 1.19 -12.39 -0.26
CA PRO A 120 -0.21 -12.10 -0.57
C PRO A 120 -0.88 -11.16 0.42
N LEU A 121 -0.49 -11.25 1.68
CA LEU A 121 -1.08 -10.49 2.77
C LEU A 121 -0.64 -9.02 2.72
N VAL A 122 0.66 -8.74 2.66
CA VAL A 122 1.20 -7.38 2.65
C VAL A 122 0.90 -6.67 1.34
N TYR A 123 0.97 -7.39 0.21
CA TYR A 123 0.53 -6.88 -1.07
C TYR A 123 -0.95 -6.48 -1.01
N GLY A 124 -1.81 -7.42 -0.58
CA GLY A 124 -3.26 -7.20 -0.57
C GLY A 124 -3.66 -6.07 0.37
N LEU A 125 -3.00 -5.93 1.52
CA LEU A 125 -3.22 -4.86 2.46
C LEU A 125 -2.77 -3.49 1.91
N THR A 126 -1.57 -3.42 1.35
CA THR A 126 -1.04 -2.19 0.74
C THR A 126 -1.91 -1.74 -0.43
N TYR A 127 -2.35 -2.69 -1.26
CA TYR A 127 -3.28 -2.43 -2.35
C TYR A 127 -4.61 -1.85 -1.82
N ALA A 128 -5.18 -2.45 -0.78
CA ALA A 128 -6.42 -1.97 -0.18
C ALA A 128 -6.28 -0.55 0.39
N ILE A 129 -5.18 -0.25 1.08
CA ILE A 129 -4.86 1.10 1.58
C ILE A 129 -4.81 2.09 0.42
N GLY A 130 -4.04 1.79 -0.64
CA GLY A 130 -3.93 2.68 -1.81
C GLY A 130 -5.28 2.92 -2.49
N ARG A 131 -6.10 1.89 -2.66
CA ARG A 131 -7.44 2.02 -3.24
C ARG A 131 -8.41 2.80 -2.35
N ILE A 132 -8.32 2.66 -1.02
CA ILE A 132 -9.11 3.47 -0.10
C ILE A 132 -8.66 4.93 -0.10
N MET A 133 -7.37 5.21 -0.09
CA MET A 133 -6.87 6.59 -0.24
C MET A 133 -7.37 7.21 -1.53
N ASP A 134 -7.29 6.46 -2.64
CA ASP A 134 -7.79 6.88 -3.94
C ASP A 134 -9.29 7.19 -3.92
N PHE A 135 -10.10 6.31 -3.31
CA PHE A 135 -11.55 6.50 -3.15
C PHE A 135 -11.88 7.71 -2.26
N TYR A 136 -11.15 7.88 -1.15
CA TYR A 136 -11.33 9.01 -0.23
C TYR A 136 -11.06 10.33 -0.95
N LEU A 137 -9.94 10.41 -1.66
CA LEU A 137 -9.56 11.58 -2.45
C LEU A 137 -10.59 11.86 -3.56
N GLU A 138 -11.13 10.85 -4.22
CA GLU A 138 -12.20 11.04 -5.21
C GLU A 138 -13.46 11.68 -4.62
N LYS A 139 -13.86 11.23 -3.43
CA LYS A 139 -15.03 11.78 -2.73
C LYS A 139 -14.78 13.23 -2.33
N LYS A 140 -13.60 13.51 -1.77
CA LYS A 140 -13.19 14.85 -1.36
C LYS A 140 -13.12 15.82 -2.55
N SER A 141 -12.56 15.39 -3.70
CA SER A 141 -12.48 16.22 -4.91
C SER A 141 -13.86 16.58 -5.48
N LYS A 142 -14.87 15.77 -5.18
CA LYS A 142 -16.27 16.00 -5.57
C LYS A 142 -17.09 16.75 -4.51
N GLY A 143 -16.47 17.20 -3.42
CA GLY A 143 -17.16 17.82 -2.28
C GLY A 143 -18.11 16.87 -1.54
N GLN A 144 -17.94 15.56 -1.69
CA GLN A 144 -18.79 14.55 -1.07
C GLN A 144 -18.25 14.15 0.31
N ALA A 145 -19.15 14.01 1.27
CA ALA A 145 -18.80 13.45 2.57
C ALA A 145 -18.36 11.98 2.42
N VAL A 146 -17.31 11.60 3.15
CA VAL A 146 -16.85 10.22 3.24
C VAL A 146 -17.51 9.58 4.46
N ASN A 147 -18.36 8.57 4.23
CA ASN A 147 -19.02 7.83 5.31
C ASN A 147 -18.17 6.62 5.73
N ASN A 148 -18.01 6.42 7.05
CA ASN A 148 -17.33 5.26 7.64
C ASN A 148 -17.89 3.91 7.15
N ALA A 149 -19.21 3.81 6.92
CA ALA A 149 -19.82 2.58 6.42
C ALA A 149 -19.38 2.28 4.97
N ASP A 150 -19.22 3.31 4.15
CA ASP A 150 -18.72 3.16 2.78
C ASP A 150 -17.24 2.77 2.80
N LEU A 151 -16.43 3.40 3.65
CA LEU A 151 -15.02 3.04 3.79
C LEU A 151 -14.82 1.60 4.23
N LYS A 152 -15.58 1.12 5.22
CA LYS A 152 -15.53 -0.29 5.66
C LYS A 152 -15.94 -1.25 4.56
N ARG A 153 -17.02 -0.94 3.82
CA ARG A 153 -17.48 -1.76 2.69
C ARG A 153 -16.44 -1.82 1.57
N MET A 154 -15.89 -0.66 1.20
CA MET A 154 -14.88 -0.55 0.15
C MET A 154 -13.56 -1.22 0.58
N TRP A 155 -13.22 -1.18 1.87
CA TRP A 155 -12.03 -1.84 2.41
C TRP A 155 -12.07 -3.34 2.18
N GLU A 156 -13.16 -4.01 2.56
CA GLU A 156 -13.29 -5.45 2.34
C GLU A 156 -13.24 -5.82 0.85
N LYS A 157 -13.88 -5.02 -0.01
CA LYS A 157 -13.80 -5.19 -1.47
C LYS A 157 -12.36 -5.08 -1.98
N PHE A 158 -11.66 -4.00 -1.64
CA PHE A 158 -10.31 -3.77 -2.13
C PHE A 158 -9.28 -4.74 -1.54
N ARG A 159 -9.52 -5.22 -0.31
CA ARG A 159 -8.72 -6.29 0.30
C ARG A 159 -8.83 -7.58 -0.48
N GLU A 160 -10.04 -7.97 -0.90
CA GLU A 160 -10.23 -9.18 -1.70
C GLU A 160 -9.64 -9.02 -3.12
N GLU A 161 -9.85 -7.88 -3.77
CA GLU A 161 -9.17 -7.56 -5.03
C GLU A 161 -7.64 -7.63 -4.91
N GLY A 162 -7.10 -7.09 -3.82
CA GLY A 162 -5.68 -7.09 -3.50
C GLY A 162 -5.13 -8.51 -3.35
N LYS A 163 -5.83 -9.42 -2.66
CA LYS A 163 -5.43 -10.84 -2.57
C LYS A 163 -5.37 -11.51 -3.93
N GLN A 164 -6.34 -11.26 -4.81
CA GLN A 164 -6.34 -11.84 -6.15
C GLN A 164 -5.18 -11.31 -7.00
N LYS A 165 -4.93 -10.00 -6.96
CA LYS A 165 -3.78 -9.37 -7.63
C LYS A 165 -2.44 -9.85 -7.09
N ALA A 166 -2.35 -10.15 -5.80
CA ALA A 166 -1.13 -10.66 -5.21
C ALA A 166 -0.70 -12.03 -5.79
N LYS A 167 -1.66 -12.87 -6.22
CA LYS A 167 -1.35 -14.15 -6.88
C LYS A 167 -0.58 -13.93 -8.17
N SER A 168 -1.00 -12.95 -8.98
CA SER A 168 -0.32 -12.58 -10.23
C SER A 168 0.98 -11.81 -10.01
N ALA A 169 1.10 -11.09 -8.88
CA ALA A 169 2.28 -10.28 -8.58
C ALA A 169 3.38 -11.04 -7.81
N LYS A 170 3.14 -12.32 -7.46
CA LYS A 170 4.05 -13.09 -6.59
C LYS A 170 5.47 -13.18 -7.15
N ASP A 171 5.60 -13.47 -8.44
CA ASP A 171 6.92 -13.64 -9.07
C ASP A 171 7.68 -12.31 -9.15
N GLU A 172 6.96 -11.20 -9.38
CA GLU A 172 7.51 -9.84 -9.36
C GLU A 172 7.96 -9.41 -7.95
N VAL A 173 7.20 -9.74 -6.92
CA VAL A 173 7.62 -9.50 -5.53
C VAL A 173 8.89 -10.30 -5.20
N MET A 174 8.94 -11.56 -5.64
CA MET A 174 10.10 -12.42 -5.39
C MET A 174 11.36 -11.97 -6.13
N SER A 175 11.24 -11.36 -7.31
CA SER A 175 12.40 -10.82 -8.04
C SER A 175 12.94 -9.53 -7.40
N LYS A 176 12.08 -8.75 -6.74
CA LYS A 176 12.44 -7.48 -6.08
C LYS A 176 12.86 -7.61 -4.62
N LYS A 177 12.68 -8.76 -3.98
CA LYS A 177 12.96 -8.93 -2.54
C LYS A 177 14.42 -8.64 -2.17
N ASP A 178 15.37 -8.97 -3.04
CA ASP A 178 16.81 -8.82 -2.78
C ASP A 178 17.33 -7.40 -3.13
N GLU A 179 16.42 -6.51 -3.54
CA GLU A 179 16.74 -5.11 -3.86
C GLU A 179 16.70 -4.18 -2.63
N PHE A 180 16.22 -4.67 -1.47
CA PHE A 180 15.99 -3.91 -0.24
C PHE A 180 16.61 -4.65 0.96
#